data_AF-A0A5J6QDE5-F1
#
_entry.id   AF-A0A5J6QDE5-F1
#
_cell.length_a   1.000
_cell.length_b   1.000
_cell.length_c   1.000
_cell.angle_alpha   90.00
_cell.angle_beta   90.00
_cell.angle_gamma   90.00
#
_symmetry.space_group_name_H-M   'P 1'
#
loop_
_entity.id
_entity.type
_entity.pdbx_description
1 polymer ?
#
loop_
_entity_poly.entity_id
_entity_poly.type
_entity_poly.pdbx_seq_one_letter_code
_entity_poly.pdbx_strand_id
1 'polypeptide(L)'
;MMRKLLMLFCLLSPLAWGSEQDARHLGELGSHSRLLCASAMVYFNPEEREPDPRALKATFYHLNTLNRLIVQLGSPASLQRPVQAMEKLFNTLDGLPRDQASRFPELVGRLLEQERSLEQAVQTLSANMKQDPATDPGAPFNAQSQALASVLLDYQLRAYPLPNKLDFALPEAQAAGLDADIEQRFDQLLAGHPEHAEVLGKARNNYRFVRAQLQQGGGRTHGGAEFYLSRAADDLDELAATLN
;
A
#
# COMPACT_ATOMS: atom_id res chain seq x y z
N MET A 1 3.61 -55.68 -5.55
CA MET A 1 4.38 -54.62 -6.23
C MET A 1 3.63 -53.27 -6.37
N MET A 2 2.52 -53.02 -5.65
CA MET A 2 1.73 -51.75 -5.78
C MET A 2 1.97 -50.71 -4.68
N ARG A 3 2.84 -51.00 -3.70
CA ARG A 3 3.00 -50.15 -2.50
C ARG A 3 4.12 -49.09 -2.61
N LYS A 4 4.97 -49.17 -3.64
CA LYS A 4 6.03 -48.19 -3.92
C LYS A 4 5.61 -47.09 -4.91
N LEU A 5 4.48 -47.25 -5.60
CA LEU A 5 3.99 -46.26 -6.58
C LEU A 5 3.18 -45.12 -5.92
N LEU A 6 2.59 -45.36 -4.75
CA LEU A 6 1.78 -44.35 -4.03
C LEU A 6 2.61 -43.27 -3.31
N MET A 7 3.91 -43.48 -3.06
CA MET A 7 4.77 -42.43 -2.47
C MET A 7 5.33 -41.43 -3.49
N LEU A 8 5.27 -41.75 -4.80
CA LEU A 8 5.80 -40.86 -5.84
C LEU A 8 4.80 -39.77 -6.26
N PHE A 9 3.52 -39.94 -5.96
CA PHE A 9 2.46 -38.98 -6.33
C PHE A 9 2.27 -37.84 -5.31
N CYS A 10 2.85 -37.95 -4.10
CA CYS A 10 2.77 -36.90 -3.07
C CYS A 10 3.90 -35.86 -3.13
N LEU A 11 4.84 -35.99 -4.09
CA LEU A 11 5.98 -35.05 -4.26
C LEU A 11 5.83 -34.11 -5.47
N LEU A 12 4.68 -34.15 -6.13
CA LEU A 12 4.35 -33.32 -7.29
C LEU A 12 3.07 -32.49 -7.06
N SER A 13 2.79 -32.10 -5.81
CA SER A 13 1.91 -30.94 -5.62
C SER A 13 2.75 -29.73 -6.03
N PRO A 14 2.53 -29.09 -7.19
CA PRO A 14 3.05 -27.75 -7.36
C PRO A 14 2.54 -26.96 -6.16
N LEU A 15 3.45 -26.28 -5.45
CA LEU A 15 3.06 -25.08 -4.73
C LEU A 15 2.34 -24.25 -5.79
N ALA A 16 1.01 -24.26 -5.76
CA ALA A 16 0.17 -23.67 -6.77
C ALA A 16 0.21 -22.16 -6.58
N TRP A 17 1.38 -21.60 -6.85
CA TRP A 17 1.62 -20.18 -7.00
C TRP A 17 0.90 -19.71 -8.24
N GLY A 18 0.05 -18.69 -8.11
CA GLY A 18 -0.79 -18.21 -9.21
C GLY A 18 -2.28 -18.43 -8.98
N SER A 19 -2.73 -18.46 -7.73
CA SER A 19 -4.15 -18.43 -7.39
C SER A 19 -4.68 -16.98 -7.39
N GLU A 20 -6.01 -16.80 -7.52
CA GLU A 20 -6.63 -15.46 -7.47
C GLU A 20 -6.33 -14.76 -6.13
N GLN A 21 -6.28 -15.55 -5.06
CA GLN A 21 -5.88 -15.09 -3.73
C GLN A 21 -4.44 -14.55 -3.70
N ASP A 22 -3.50 -15.17 -4.42
CA ASP A 22 -2.13 -14.65 -4.52
C ASP A 22 -2.11 -13.29 -5.24
N ALA A 23 -2.95 -13.11 -6.27
CA ALA A 23 -3.04 -11.87 -7.02
C ALA A 23 -3.58 -10.74 -6.14
N ARG A 24 -4.61 -11.03 -5.32
CA ARG A 24 -5.15 -10.10 -4.33
C ARG A 24 -4.12 -9.72 -3.27
N HIS A 25 -3.44 -10.70 -2.69
CA HIS A 25 -2.38 -10.42 -1.70
C HIS A 25 -1.24 -9.59 -2.30
N LEU A 26 -0.86 -9.81 -3.56
CA LEU A 26 0.10 -8.95 -4.27
C LEU A 26 -0.45 -7.52 -4.46
N GLY A 27 -1.75 -7.38 -4.72
CA GLY A 27 -2.42 -6.10 -4.79
C GLY A 27 -2.40 -5.33 -3.46
N GLU A 28 -2.71 -6.02 -2.35
CA GLU A 28 -2.67 -5.48 -0.98
C GLU A 28 -1.24 -5.10 -0.54
N LEU A 29 -0.21 -5.81 -1.01
CA LEU A 29 1.18 -5.41 -0.72
C LEU A 29 1.48 -4.01 -1.26
N GLY A 30 0.98 -3.69 -2.45
CA GLY A 30 1.20 -2.39 -3.08
C GLY A 30 0.47 -1.23 -2.39
N SER A 31 -0.73 -1.45 -1.85
CA SER A 31 -1.42 -0.40 -1.07
C SER A 31 -0.72 -0.19 0.26
N HIS A 32 -0.50 -1.26 1.04
CA HIS A 32 0.09 -1.16 2.38
C HIS A 32 1.54 -0.66 2.38
N SER A 33 2.34 -0.92 1.33
CA SER A 33 3.70 -0.38 1.23
C SER A 33 3.72 1.15 1.13
N ARG A 34 2.78 1.70 0.34
CA ARG A 34 2.62 3.14 0.17
C ARG A 34 2.01 3.80 1.41
N LEU A 35 1.00 3.17 2.00
CA LEU A 35 0.39 3.66 3.25
C LEU A 35 1.41 3.68 4.39
N LEU A 36 2.25 2.65 4.52
CA LEU A 36 3.36 2.62 5.47
C LEU A 36 4.27 3.85 5.32
N CYS A 37 4.67 4.17 4.09
CA CYS A 37 5.54 5.33 3.82
C CYS A 37 4.83 6.65 4.09
N ALA A 38 3.55 6.76 3.73
CA ALA A 38 2.73 7.94 4.01
C ALA A 38 2.59 8.20 5.52
N SER A 39 2.21 7.18 6.30
CA SER A 39 2.09 7.29 7.76
C SER A 39 3.45 7.57 8.42
N ALA A 40 4.53 6.98 7.91
CA ALA A 40 5.88 7.24 8.40
C ALA A 40 6.29 8.70 8.17
N MET A 41 5.99 9.29 7.01
CA MET A 41 6.26 10.72 6.75
C MET A 41 5.48 11.64 7.69
N VAL A 42 4.24 11.29 8.03
CA VAL A 42 3.45 12.08 8.99
C VAL A 42 4.06 12.02 10.39
N TYR A 43 4.40 10.82 10.88
CA TYR A 43 4.92 10.67 12.23
C TYR A 43 6.38 11.14 12.38
N PHE A 44 7.25 10.79 11.43
CA PHE A 44 8.67 11.12 11.43
C PHE A 44 8.96 12.43 10.69
N ASN A 45 8.03 13.39 10.72
CA ASN A 45 8.29 14.75 10.22
C ASN A 45 9.23 15.50 11.19
N PRO A 46 10.40 15.99 10.73
CA PRO A 46 11.34 16.69 11.59
C PRO A 46 10.87 18.08 12.05
N GLU A 47 9.87 18.65 11.38
CA GLU A 47 9.28 19.93 11.76
C GLU A 47 8.18 19.79 12.82
N GLU A 48 7.69 18.57 13.05
CA GLU A 48 6.61 18.29 14.00
C GLU A 48 7.16 18.03 15.40
N ARG A 49 6.72 18.86 16.36
CA ARG A 49 7.16 18.76 17.76
C ARG A 49 6.30 17.77 18.54
N GLU A 50 5.02 17.68 18.20
CA GLU A 50 4.04 16.83 18.87
C GLU A 50 3.37 15.94 17.82
N PRO A 51 4.07 14.88 17.37
CA PRO A 51 3.58 14.02 16.31
C PRO A 51 2.33 13.26 16.75
N ASP A 52 1.38 13.09 15.85
CA ASP A 52 0.16 12.33 16.13
C ASP A 52 0.49 10.83 16.33
N PRO A 53 0.27 10.25 17.52
CA PRO A 53 0.59 8.84 17.78
C PRO A 53 -0.24 7.87 16.91
N ARG A 54 -1.33 8.33 16.29
CA ARG A 54 -2.09 7.52 15.33
C ARG A 54 -1.26 7.17 14.09
N ALA A 55 -0.43 8.08 13.60
CA ALA A 55 0.43 7.84 12.44
C ALA A 55 1.52 6.79 12.73
N LEU A 56 2.07 6.75 13.96
CA LEU A 56 2.97 5.67 14.37
C LEU A 56 2.25 4.32 14.39
N LYS A 57 1.06 4.27 14.98
CA LYS A 57 0.24 3.05 15.00
C LYS A 57 -0.11 2.57 13.60
N ALA A 58 -0.45 3.47 12.69
CA ALA A 58 -0.72 3.15 11.29
C ALA A 58 0.54 2.58 10.60
N THR A 59 1.71 3.21 10.81
CA THR A 59 2.99 2.71 10.28
C THR A 59 3.27 1.27 10.74
N PHE A 60 3.09 1.00 12.05
CA PHE A 60 3.26 -0.34 12.62
C PHE A 60 2.23 -1.34 12.07
N TYR A 61 0.96 -0.93 11.95
CA TYR A 61 -0.10 -1.75 11.37
C TYR A 61 0.24 -2.18 9.94
N HIS A 62 0.58 -1.24 9.05
CA HIS A 62 0.91 -1.56 7.67
C HIS A 62 2.15 -2.45 7.57
N LEU A 63 3.17 -2.23 8.40
CA LEU A 63 4.36 -3.08 8.41
C LEU A 63 4.04 -4.53 8.80
N ASN A 64 3.20 -4.72 9.82
CA ASN A 64 2.76 -6.05 10.22
C ASN A 64 1.89 -6.72 9.14
N THR A 65 1.04 -5.95 8.47
CA THR A 65 0.25 -6.45 7.35
C THR A 65 1.13 -6.90 6.20
N LEU A 66 2.15 -6.13 5.82
CA LEU A 66 3.13 -6.55 4.79
C LEU A 66 3.81 -7.87 5.16
N ASN A 67 4.27 -8.00 6.42
CA ASN A 67 4.89 -9.22 6.91
C ASN A 67 3.94 -10.43 6.83
N ARG A 68 2.68 -10.25 7.24
CA ARG A 68 1.63 -11.28 7.14
C ARG A 68 1.39 -11.69 5.68
N LEU A 69 1.22 -10.73 4.77
CA LEU A 69 0.97 -10.98 3.35
C LEU A 69 2.12 -11.74 2.70
N ILE A 70 3.37 -11.39 3.03
CA ILE A 70 4.55 -12.11 2.54
C ILE A 70 4.54 -13.56 3.01
N VAL A 71 4.17 -13.83 4.26
CA VAL A 71 4.04 -15.21 4.76
C VAL A 71 2.95 -15.96 4.00
N GLN A 72 1.80 -15.33 3.75
CA GLN A 72 0.69 -15.91 2.99
C GLN A 72 1.06 -16.22 1.55
N LEU A 73 1.92 -15.42 0.94
CA LEU A 73 2.48 -15.65 -0.41
C LEU A 73 3.61 -16.70 -0.44
N GLY A 74 3.90 -17.36 0.68
CA GLY A 74 4.97 -18.37 0.75
C GLY A 74 6.37 -17.80 0.91
N SER A 75 6.50 -16.54 1.33
CA SER A 75 7.76 -15.85 1.63
C SER A 75 8.77 -15.81 0.46
N PRO A 76 8.37 -15.37 -0.75
CA PRO A 76 9.31 -15.22 -1.84
C PRO A 76 10.40 -14.22 -1.48
N ALA A 77 11.67 -14.61 -1.68
CA ALA A 77 12.82 -13.80 -1.28
C ALA A 77 12.84 -12.39 -1.93
N SER A 78 12.25 -12.25 -3.12
CA SER A 78 12.11 -10.97 -3.83
C SER A 78 11.19 -9.97 -3.10
N LEU A 79 10.13 -10.44 -2.43
CA LEU A 79 9.25 -9.60 -1.61
C LEU A 79 9.75 -9.48 -0.17
N GLN A 80 10.29 -10.58 0.38
CA GLN A 80 10.75 -10.63 1.77
C GLN A 80 11.91 -9.67 2.05
N ARG A 81 12.87 -9.55 1.12
CA ARG A 81 14.05 -8.69 1.30
C ARG A 81 13.70 -7.21 1.51
N PRO A 82 12.92 -6.54 0.63
CA PRO A 82 12.58 -5.14 0.84
C PRO A 82 11.74 -4.92 2.10
N VAL A 83 10.82 -5.81 2.46
CA VAL A 83 10.03 -5.63 3.71
C VAL A 83 10.88 -5.80 4.97
N GLN A 84 11.82 -6.75 5.00
CA GLN A 84 12.78 -6.83 6.10
C GLN A 84 13.68 -5.59 6.21
N ALA A 85 14.00 -4.97 5.07
CA ALA A 85 14.75 -3.72 5.06
C ALA A 85 13.89 -2.55 5.57
N MET A 86 12.61 -2.48 5.19
CA MET A 86 11.65 -1.52 5.75
C MET A 86 11.51 -1.67 7.26
N GLU A 87 11.38 -2.91 7.77
CA GLU A 87 11.28 -3.19 9.20
C GLU A 87 12.51 -2.69 9.98
N LYS A 88 13.72 -2.94 9.46
CA LYS A 88 14.96 -2.43 10.07
C LYS A 88 15.02 -0.91 10.07
N LEU A 89 14.60 -0.26 8.98
CA LEU A 89 14.53 1.19 8.87
C LEU A 89 13.52 1.78 9.84
N PHE A 90 12.34 1.18 9.94
CA PHE A 90 11.31 1.56 10.90
C PHE A 90 11.80 1.44 12.34
N ASN A 91 12.40 0.31 12.72
CA ASN A 91 12.97 0.14 14.07
C ASN A 91 14.07 1.16 14.37
N THR A 92 14.83 1.56 13.36
CA THR A 92 15.82 2.64 13.51
C THR A 92 15.14 3.99 13.72
N LEU A 93 14.13 4.31 12.92
CA LEU A 93 13.34 5.55 13.05
C LEU A 93 12.64 5.65 14.41
N ASP A 94 11.96 4.59 14.85
CA ASP A 94 11.21 4.55 16.11
C ASP A 94 12.14 4.63 17.35
N GLY A 95 13.35 4.08 17.23
CA GLY A 95 14.37 4.17 18.28
C GLY A 95 15.12 5.51 18.35
N LEU A 96 14.92 6.41 17.37
CA LEU A 96 15.62 7.70 17.35
C LEU A 96 14.88 8.74 18.21
N PRO A 97 15.59 9.40 19.15
CA PRO A 97 15.01 10.51 19.88
C PRO A 97 14.76 11.72 18.96
N ARG A 98 13.78 12.55 19.33
CA ARG A 98 13.35 13.71 18.53
C ARG A 98 14.39 14.82 18.43
N ASP A 99 15.36 14.89 19.34
CA ASP A 99 16.51 15.80 19.21
C ASP A 99 17.43 15.43 18.03
N GLN A 100 17.32 14.21 17.50
CA GLN A 100 17.98 13.73 16.29
C GLN A 100 17.07 13.74 15.05
N ALA A 101 15.97 14.51 15.08
CA ALA A 101 14.99 14.56 14.00
C ALA A 101 15.58 14.95 12.62
N SER A 102 16.71 15.66 12.58
CA SER A 102 17.44 15.94 11.33
C SER A 102 17.83 14.69 10.53
N ARG A 103 17.86 13.52 11.16
CA ARG A 103 18.14 12.21 10.54
C ARG A 103 16.91 11.55 9.91
N PHE A 104 15.70 11.99 10.24
CA PHE A 104 14.47 11.36 9.76
C PHE A 104 14.32 11.42 8.23
N PRO A 105 14.60 12.54 7.54
CA PRO A 105 14.43 12.60 6.09
C PRO A 105 15.27 11.57 5.32
N GLU A 106 16.51 11.33 5.74
CA GLU A 106 17.38 10.33 5.11
C GLU A 106 16.80 8.91 5.26
N LEU A 107 16.37 8.54 6.47
CA LEU A 107 15.83 7.22 6.76
C LEU A 107 14.48 6.98 6.08
N VAL A 108 13.63 8.00 6.01
CA VAL A 108 12.37 7.95 5.25
C VAL A 108 12.64 7.86 3.75
N GLY A 109 13.65 8.57 3.23
CA GLY A 109 14.09 8.41 1.84
C GLY A 109 14.45 6.96 1.52
N ARG A 110 15.21 6.30 2.40
CA ARG A 110 15.54 4.87 2.26
C ARG A 110 14.33 3.96 2.36
N LEU A 111 13.30 4.34 3.13
CA LEU A 111 12.05 3.60 3.22
C LEU A 111 11.30 3.62 1.88
N LEU A 112 11.25 4.78 1.22
CA LEU A 112 10.68 4.95 -0.12
C LEU A 112 11.44 4.15 -1.19
N GLU A 113 12.77 4.03 -1.08
CA GLU A 113 13.55 3.16 -1.97
C GLU A 113 13.18 1.67 -1.82
N GLN A 114 12.93 1.22 -0.59
CA GLN A 114 12.46 -0.14 -0.35
C GLN A 114 11.04 -0.35 -0.87
N GLU A 115 10.17 0.67 -0.77
CA GLU A 115 8.81 0.67 -1.30
C GLU A 115 8.83 0.43 -2.81
N ARG A 116 9.65 1.17 -3.55
CA ARG A 116 9.85 0.97 -4.99
C ARG A 116 10.41 -0.40 -5.32
N SER A 117 11.36 -0.88 -4.53
CA SER A 117 11.96 -2.21 -4.73
C SER A 117 10.90 -3.32 -4.53
N LEU A 118 10.02 -3.15 -3.54
CA LEU A 118 8.88 -4.04 -3.33
C LEU A 118 7.88 -3.95 -4.47
N GLU A 119 7.52 -2.75 -4.92
CA GLU A 119 6.60 -2.55 -6.04
C GLU A 119 7.12 -3.23 -7.32
N GLN A 120 8.40 -3.07 -7.66
CA GLN A 120 9.02 -3.75 -8.80
C GLN A 120 8.97 -5.28 -8.67
N ALA A 121 9.19 -5.79 -7.46
CA ALA A 121 9.08 -7.22 -7.19
C ALA A 121 7.62 -7.71 -7.31
N VAL A 122 6.65 -6.96 -6.81
CA VAL A 122 5.21 -7.23 -6.99
C VAL A 122 4.85 -7.27 -8.47
N GLN A 123 5.20 -6.23 -9.24
CA GLN A 123 4.94 -6.17 -10.68
C GLN A 123 5.54 -7.36 -11.43
N THR A 124 6.78 -7.73 -11.10
CA THR A 124 7.46 -8.89 -11.71
C THR A 124 6.73 -10.19 -11.39
N LEU A 125 6.26 -10.37 -10.16
CA LEU A 125 5.52 -11.56 -9.77
C LEU A 125 4.14 -11.62 -10.42
N SER A 126 3.39 -10.52 -10.39
CA SER A 126 2.09 -10.40 -11.05
C SER A 126 2.18 -10.69 -12.55
N ALA A 127 3.21 -10.20 -13.24
CA ALA A 127 3.41 -10.47 -14.67
C ALA A 127 3.67 -11.95 -14.99
N ASN A 128 4.17 -12.73 -14.03
CA ASN A 128 4.41 -14.17 -14.18
C ASN A 128 3.17 -15.01 -13.84
N MET A 129 2.12 -14.41 -13.29
CA MET A 129 0.85 -15.10 -13.05
C MET A 129 0.13 -15.30 -14.38
N LYS A 130 -0.30 -16.53 -14.66
CA LYS A 130 -1.07 -16.86 -15.88
C LYS A 130 -2.55 -16.49 -15.79
N GLN A 131 -2.94 -15.76 -14.74
CA GLN A 131 -4.31 -15.37 -14.50
C GLN A 131 -4.62 -14.06 -15.20
N ASP A 132 -5.82 -13.99 -15.77
CA ASP A 132 -6.36 -12.75 -16.27
C ASP A 132 -6.88 -11.94 -15.07
N PRO A 133 -6.33 -10.75 -14.78
CA PRO A 133 -6.83 -9.91 -13.70
C PRO A 133 -8.33 -9.58 -13.84
N ALA A 134 -8.88 -9.65 -15.06
CA ALA A 134 -10.30 -9.40 -15.31
C ALA A 134 -11.23 -10.49 -14.77
N THR A 135 -10.71 -11.68 -14.43
CA THR A 135 -11.53 -12.76 -13.86
C THR A 135 -11.61 -12.69 -12.34
N ASP A 136 -10.76 -11.91 -11.68
CA ASP A 136 -10.76 -11.77 -10.23
C ASP A 136 -11.77 -10.69 -9.78
N PRO A 137 -12.84 -11.04 -9.04
CA PRO A 137 -13.81 -10.06 -8.54
C PRO A 137 -13.22 -9.05 -7.55
N GLY A 138 -12.09 -9.37 -6.89
CA GLY A 138 -11.39 -8.47 -5.96
C GLY A 138 -10.50 -7.42 -6.64
N ALA A 139 -10.04 -7.69 -7.87
CA ALA A 139 -9.07 -6.85 -8.56
C ALA A 139 -9.50 -5.38 -8.73
N PRO A 140 -10.77 -5.06 -9.06
CA PRO A 140 -11.23 -3.66 -9.14
C PRO A 140 -11.12 -2.90 -7.82
N PHE A 141 -11.32 -3.58 -6.68
CA PHE A 141 -11.24 -2.99 -5.34
C PHE A 141 -9.79 -2.76 -4.91
N ASN A 142 -8.89 -3.74 -5.14
CA ASN A 142 -7.47 -3.54 -4.89
C ASN A 142 -6.90 -2.41 -5.78
N ALA A 143 -7.31 -2.32 -7.04
CA ALA A 143 -6.90 -1.23 -7.93
C ALA A 143 -7.33 0.15 -7.38
N GLN A 144 -8.53 0.24 -6.81
CA GLN A 144 -9.01 1.46 -6.15
C GLN A 144 -8.22 1.76 -4.87
N SER A 145 -7.95 0.76 -4.02
CA SER A 145 -7.12 0.92 -2.82
C SER A 145 -5.72 1.44 -3.17
N GLN A 146 -5.07 0.84 -4.15
CA GLN A 146 -3.75 1.28 -4.62
C GLN A 146 -3.76 2.72 -5.16
N ALA A 147 -4.82 3.14 -5.85
CA ALA A 147 -4.96 4.51 -6.33
C ALA A 147 -5.06 5.50 -5.15
N LEU A 148 -5.85 5.18 -4.12
CA LEU A 148 -5.95 5.99 -2.90
C LEU A 148 -4.62 6.05 -2.13
N ALA A 149 -3.93 4.92 -2.01
CA ALA A 149 -2.62 4.87 -1.36
C ALA A 149 -1.56 5.67 -2.13
N SER A 150 -1.62 5.64 -3.47
CA SER A 150 -0.69 6.38 -4.34
C SER A 150 -0.90 7.90 -4.24
N VAL A 151 -2.15 8.38 -4.26
CA VAL A 151 -2.42 9.82 -4.11
C VAL A 151 -2.08 10.30 -2.70
N LEU A 152 -2.30 9.49 -1.67
CA LEU A 152 -1.90 9.81 -0.30
C LEU A 152 -0.37 9.92 -0.19
N LEU A 153 0.36 8.95 -0.75
CA LEU A 153 1.82 8.96 -0.73
C LEU A 153 2.39 10.21 -1.41
N ASP A 154 1.89 10.54 -2.60
CA ASP A 154 2.31 11.75 -3.33
C ASP A 154 2.00 13.02 -2.53
N TYR A 155 0.82 13.11 -1.93
CA TYR A 155 0.44 14.22 -1.08
C TYR A 155 1.40 14.42 0.10
N GLN A 156 1.71 13.35 0.85
CA GLN A 156 2.62 13.44 1.98
C GLN A 156 4.04 13.80 1.54
N LEU A 157 4.50 13.21 0.44
CA LEU A 157 5.83 13.42 -0.11
C LEU A 157 6.08 14.87 -0.54
N ARG A 158 5.08 15.54 -1.14
CA ARG A 158 5.21 16.94 -1.57
C ARG A 158 5.49 17.89 -0.40
N ALA A 159 4.87 17.61 0.74
CA ALA A 159 4.96 18.42 1.95
C ALA A 159 6.10 17.98 2.89
N TYR A 160 6.62 16.76 2.76
CA TYR A 160 7.72 16.25 3.58
C TYR A 160 9.08 16.86 3.17
N PRO A 161 9.97 17.20 4.13
CA PRO A 161 11.25 17.86 3.85
C PRO A 161 12.34 16.87 3.37
N LEU A 162 12.10 16.21 2.24
CA LEU A 162 13.04 15.28 1.60
C LEU A 162 13.81 15.99 0.46
N PRO A 163 15.17 15.97 0.45
CA PRO A 163 15.97 16.66 -0.56
C PRO A 163 15.68 16.23 -2.01
N ASN A 164 15.46 14.94 -2.23
CA ASN A 164 15.27 14.35 -3.55
C ASN A 164 13.79 13.96 -3.80
N LYS A 165 12.83 14.72 -3.24
CA LYS A 165 11.41 14.34 -3.31
C LYS A 165 10.85 14.19 -4.72
N LEU A 166 11.39 14.93 -5.70
CA LEU A 166 10.97 14.82 -7.10
C LEU A 166 11.30 13.46 -7.71
N ASP A 167 12.30 12.75 -7.18
CA ASP A 167 12.60 11.41 -7.65
C ASP A 167 11.46 10.45 -7.34
N PHE A 168 10.66 10.74 -6.31
CA PHE A 168 9.56 9.91 -5.80
C PHE A 168 8.17 10.41 -6.19
N ALA A 169 8.02 11.71 -6.43
CA ALA A 169 6.73 12.34 -6.63
C ALA A 169 6.12 12.02 -8.00
N LEU A 170 4.79 11.96 -8.05
CA LEU A 170 4.07 11.88 -9.30
C LEU A 170 4.25 13.19 -10.08
N PRO A 171 4.51 13.13 -11.40
CA PRO A 171 4.36 14.30 -12.26
C PRO A 171 2.95 14.88 -12.11
N GLU A 172 2.82 16.20 -12.16
CA GLU A 172 1.54 16.90 -11.92
C GLU A 172 0.41 16.38 -12.82
N ALA A 173 0.69 16.13 -14.10
CA ALA A 173 -0.26 15.54 -15.03
C ALA A 173 -0.71 14.12 -14.62
N GLN A 174 0.20 13.31 -14.05
CA GLN A 174 -0.15 11.97 -13.55
C GLN A 174 -0.97 12.06 -12.27
N ALA A 175 -0.65 13.00 -11.37
CA ALA A 175 -1.45 13.23 -10.16
C ALA A 175 -2.88 13.68 -10.50
N ALA A 176 -3.04 14.58 -11.47
CA ALA A 176 -4.35 15.01 -11.96
C ALA A 176 -5.13 13.88 -12.66
N GLY A 177 -4.44 13.05 -13.45
CA GLY A 177 -5.03 11.85 -14.06
C GLY A 177 -5.52 10.85 -13.01
N LEU A 178 -4.70 10.59 -11.99
CA LEU A 178 -5.02 9.67 -10.89
C LEU A 178 -6.27 10.13 -10.11
N ASP A 179 -6.38 11.43 -9.83
CA ASP A 179 -7.56 12.03 -9.18
C ASP A 179 -8.86 11.80 -10.00
N ALA A 180 -8.80 11.97 -11.32
CA ALA A 180 -9.93 11.71 -12.20
C ALA A 180 -10.28 10.20 -12.25
N ASP A 181 -9.27 9.34 -12.37
CA ASP A 181 -9.44 7.89 -12.42
C ASP A 181 -10.06 7.33 -11.14
N ILE A 182 -9.71 7.88 -9.98
CA ILE A 182 -10.28 7.51 -8.67
C ILE A 182 -11.80 7.76 -8.65
N GLU A 183 -12.25 8.93 -9.08
CA GLU A 183 -13.69 9.25 -9.11
C GLU A 183 -14.44 8.37 -10.10
N GLN A 184 -13.88 8.21 -11.32
CA GLN A 184 -14.48 7.38 -12.35
C GLN A 184 -14.61 5.93 -11.91
N ARG A 185 -13.57 5.37 -11.27
CA ARG A 185 -13.58 3.98 -10.80
C ARG A 185 -14.55 3.81 -9.63
N PHE A 186 -14.72 4.79 -8.75
CA PHE A 186 -15.80 4.74 -7.75
C PHE A 186 -17.19 4.70 -8.40
N ASP A 187 -17.44 5.47 -9.46
CA ASP A 187 -18.71 5.40 -10.21
C ASP A 187 -18.92 4.01 -10.82
N GLN A 188 -17.88 3.43 -11.41
CA GLN A 188 -17.92 2.07 -11.98
C GLN A 188 -18.18 1.00 -10.91
N LEU A 189 -17.46 1.05 -9.79
CA LEU A 189 -17.61 0.11 -8.68
C LEU A 189 -19.02 0.18 -8.07
N LEU A 190 -19.56 1.39 -7.86
CA LEU A 190 -20.92 1.56 -7.33
C LEU A 190 -21.99 1.05 -8.29
N ALA A 191 -21.79 1.20 -9.59
CA ALA A 191 -22.71 0.67 -10.61
C ALA A 191 -22.61 -0.86 -10.76
N GLY A 192 -21.39 -1.42 -10.66
CA GLY A 192 -21.12 -2.84 -10.83
C GLY A 192 -21.39 -3.70 -9.59
N HIS A 193 -21.31 -3.10 -8.40
CA HIS A 193 -21.40 -3.80 -7.11
C HIS A 193 -22.34 -3.08 -6.12
N PRO A 194 -23.64 -2.94 -6.45
CA PRO A 194 -24.61 -2.26 -5.58
C PRO A 194 -24.73 -2.91 -4.20
N GLU A 195 -24.43 -4.20 -4.06
CA GLU A 195 -24.38 -4.94 -2.80
C GLU A 195 -23.31 -4.41 -1.83
N HIS A 196 -22.31 -3.67 -2.32
CA HIS A 196 -21.22 -3.08 -1.53
C HIS A 196 -21.31 -1.54 -1.46
N ALA A 197 -22.46 -0.97 -1.84
CA ALA A 197 -22.63 0.48 -1.95
C ALA A 197 -22.35 1.25 -0.65
N GLU A 198 -22.57 0.64 0.53
CA GLU A 198 -22.28 1.28 1.82
C GLU A 198 -20.78 1.50 2.01
N VAL A 199 -19.97 0.44 1.84
CA VAL A 199 -18.51 0.50 1.99
C VAL A 199 -17.91 1.42 0.93
N LEU A 200 -18.32 1.26 -0.33
CA LEU A 200 -17.88 2.09 -1.44
C LEU A 200 -18.27 3.57 -1.26
N GLY A 201 -19.49 3.84 -0.81
CA GLY A 201 -19.98 5.18 -0.53
C GLY A 201 -19.19 5.86 0.59
N LYS A 202 -18.89 5.13 1.67
CA LYS A 202 -18.05 5.62 2.77
C LYS A 202 -16.62 5.91 2.31
N ALA A 203 -15.98 4.99 1.60
CA ALA A 203 -14.63 5.18 1.07
C ALA A 203 -14.56 6.39 0.11
N ARG A 204 -15.53 6.53 -0.79
CA ARG A 204 -15.64 7.69 -1.68
C ARG A 204 -15.83 9.00 -0.92
N ASN A 205 -16.67 9.01 0.10
CA ASN A 205 -16.91 10.20 0.93
C ASN A 205 -15.65 10.62 1.69
N ASN A 206 -14.90 9.66 2.25
CA ASN A 206 -13.61 9.94 2.89
C ASN A 206 -12.63 10.58 1.92
N TYR A 207 -12.51 10.05 0.70
CA TYR A 207 -11.66 10.62 -0.34
C TYR A 207 -12.11 12.04 -0.72
N ARG A 208 -13.40 12.25 -1.02
CA ARG A 208 -13.96 13.56 -1.38
C ARG A 208 -13.78 14.61 -0.28
N PHE A 209 -13.89 14.20 0.98
CA PHE A 209 -13.71 15.08 2.13
C PHE A 209 -12.31 15.70 2.15
N VAL A 210 -11.27 14.93 1.80
CA VAL A 210 -9.88 15.40 1.80
C VAL A 210 -9.36 15.81 0.42
N ARG A 211 -10.12 15.58 -0.66
CA ARG A 211 -9.68 15.81 -2.05
C ARG A 211 -9.16 17.22 -2.32
N ALA A 212 -9.85 18.24 -1.81
CA ALA A 212 -9.40 19.63 -1.98
C ALA A 212 -8.02 19.88 -1.34
N GLN A 213 -7.75 19.23 -0.20
CA GLN A 213 -6.45 19.30 0.47
C GLN A 213 -5.35 18.60 -0.35
N LEU A 214 -5.67 17.46 -0.98
CA LEU A 214 -4.74 16.74 -1.86
C LEU A 214 -4.31 17.60 -3.06
N GLN A 215 -5.26 18.34 -3.65
CA GLN A 215 -5.03 19.17 -4.83
C GLN A 215 -4.26 20.47 -4.55
N GLN A 216 -4.36 21.01 -3.34
CA GLN A 216 -3.76 22.33 -3.02
C GLN A 216 -2.25 22.29 -2.77
N GLY A 217 -1.61 21.11 -2.75
CA GLY A 217 -0.16 20.90 -2.99
C GLY A 217 0.87 21.64 -2.12
N GLY A 218 0.48 22.45 -1.12
CA GLY A 218 1.41 23.41 -0.50
C GLY A 218 1.14 23.75 0.97
N GLY A 219 0.34 22.97 1.69
CA GLY A 219 0.14 23.13 3.13
C GLY A 219 1.04 22.21 3.97
N ARG A 220 1.13 22.48 5.28
CA ARG A 220 1.69 21.52 6.25
C ARG A 220 0.98 20.17 6.08
N THR A 221 1.73 19.07 6.17
CA THR A 221 1.15 17.72 6.24
C THR A 221 0.18 17.67 7.42
N HIS A 222 -1.11 17.56 7.16
CA HIS A 222 -2.09 17.32 8.21
C HIS A 222 -2.46 15.83 8.22
N GLY A 223 -2.35 15.20 9.39
CA GLY A 223 -2.69 13.78 9.59
C GLY A 223 -4.14 13.43 9.25
N GLY A 224 -5.01 14.42 9.01
CA GLY A 224 -6.37 14.18 8.53
C GLY A 224 -6.43 13.42 7.20
N ALA A 225 -5.65 13.83 6.20
CA ALA A 225 -5.64 13.16 4.89
C ALA A 225 -5.14 11.71 5.00
N GLU A 226 -4.11 11.48 5.82
CA GLU A 226 -3.59 10.15 6.12
C GLU A 226 -4.68 9.28 6.75
N PHE A 227 -5.34 9.75 7.81
CA PHE A 227 -6.37 8.97 8.50
C PHE A 227 -7.53 8.55 7.56
N TYR A 228 -8.07 9.50 6.78
CA TYR A 228 -9.23 9.22 5.91
C TYR A 228 -8.88 8.32 4.73
N LEU A 229 -7.73 8.52 4.09
CA LEU A 229 -7.34 7.73 2.93
C LEU A 229 -6.78 6.36 3.31
N SER A 230 -5.98 6.25 4.39
CA SER A 230 -5.53 4.95 4.89
C SER A 230 -6.74 4.08 5.23
N ARG A 231 -7.75 4.63 5.94
CA ARG A 231 -8.95 3.86 6.27
C ARG A 231 -9.75 3.47 5.02
N ALA A 232 -9.89 4.35 4.05
CA ALA A 232 -10.62 4.05 2.82
C ALA A 232 -9.91 2.98 1.97
N ALA A 233 -8.57 3.00 1.91
CA ALA A 233 -7.77 1.97 1.25
C ALA A 233 -7.90 0.62 1.97
N ASP A 234 -7.75 0.60 3.30
CA ASP A 234 -7.91 -0.61 4.12
C ASP A 234 -9.32 -1.21 3.97
N ASP A 235 -10.39 -0.38 4.00
CA ASP A 235 -11.78 -0.83 3.78
C ASP A 235 -11.96 -1.53 2.41
N LEU A 236 -11.26 -1.06 1.37
CA LEU A 236 -11.34 -1.62 0.02
C LEU A 236 -10.53 -2.91 -0.12
N ASP A 237 -9.36 -2.99 0.50
CA ASP A 237 -8.55 -4.21 0.53
C ASP A 237 -9.23 -5.31 1.37
N GLU A 238 -9.82 -4.95 2.51
CA GLU A 238 -10.66 -5.84 3.32
C GLU A 238 -11.84 -6.38 2.49
N LEU A 239 -12.52 -5.51 1.72
CA LEU A 239 -13.60 -5.93 0.84
C LEU A 239 -13.10 -6.87 -0.25
N ALA A 240 -12.00 -6.54 -0.94
CA ALA A 240 -11.41 -7.37 -1.98
C ALA A 240 -11.09 -8.79 -1.48
N ALA A 241 -10.57 -8.92 -0.26
CA ALA A 241 -10.23 -10.19 0.36
C ALA A 241 -11.44 -11.07 0.69
N THR A 242 -12.65 -10.49 0.79
CA THR A 242 -13.89 -11.25 1.08
C THR A 242 -14.59 -11.81 -0.16
N LEU A 243 -14.20 -11.34 -1.35
CA LEU A 243 -14.78 -11.78 -2.62
C LEU A 243 -14.15 -13.11 -3.01
N ASN A 244 -14.93 -14.05 -3.58
CA ASN A 244 -14.44 -15.31 -4.11
C ASN A 244 -14.46 -15.26 -5.62
#